data_AF-A0A9E0TX56-F1
#
_entry.id   AF-A0A9E0TX56-F1
#
_cell.length_a   1.000
_cell.length_b   1.000
_cell.length_c   1.000
_cell.angle_alpha   90.00
_cell.angle_beta   90.00
_cell.angle_gamma   90.00
#
_symmetry.space_group_name_H-M   'P 1'
#
loop_
_entity.id
_entity.type
_entity.pdbx_description
1 polymer ?
#
loop_
_entity_poly.entity_id
_entity_poly.type
_entity_poly.pdbx_seq_one_letter_code
_entity_poly.pdbx_strand_id
1 'polypeptide(L)' 'MSAQEPDNPGGPLQGVYRVLREGCWKSLKEDLRASKRHRNNPGAANGTYGFRCAK' A
#
# COMPACT_ATOMS: atom_id res chain seq x y z
N MET A 1 -21.62 18.27 -4.09
CA MET A 1 -22.03 16.85 -3.96
C MET A 1 -20.78 16.02 -3.81
N SER A 2 -20.62 15.26 -2.73
CA SER A 2 -19.52 14.30 -2.62
C SER A 2 -19.78 13.19 -3.63
N ALA A 3 -18.82 12.89 -4.50
CA ALA A 3 -18.90 11.67 -5.28
C ALA A 3 -18.97 10.48 -4.30
N GLN A 4 -19.87 9.54 -4.57
CA GLN A 4 -19.94 8.31 -3.82
C GLN A 4 -18.70 7.46 -4.16
N GLU A 5 -18.01 6.94 -3.14
CA GLU A 5 -16.87 6.06 -3.36
C GLU A 5 -17.32 4.80 -4.12
N PRO A 6 -16.52 4.32 -5.09
CA PRO A 6 -16.85 3.12 -5.85
C PRO A 6 -16.79 1.86 -4.95
N ASP A 7 -17.63 0.86 -5.27
CA ASP A 7 -17.71 -0.41 -4.54
C ASP A 7 -16.39 -1.19 -4.53
N ASN A 8 -15.63 -1.12 -5.63
CA ASN A 8 -14.30 -1.73 -5.78
C ASN A 8 -13.27 -0.65 -6.13
N PRO A 9 -12.77 0.12 -5.14
CA PRO A 9 -11.89 1.23 -5.40
C PRO A 9 -10.53 0.75 -5.92
N GLY A 10 -10.22 1.04 -7.19
CA GLY A 10 -8.92 0.79 -7.82
C GLY A 10 -7.82 1.77 -7.42
N GLY A 11 -8.17 2.82 -6.66
CA GLY A 11 -7.28 3.93 -6.34
C GLY A 11 -7.18 4.97 -7.46
N PRO A 12 -6.27 5.95 -7.34
CA PRO A 12 -6.12 7.02 -8.34
C PRO A 12 -5.54 6.50 -9.66
N LEU A 13 -5.98 7.10 -10.78
CA LEU A 13 -5.53 6.74 -12.14
C LEU A 13 -4.03 6.98 -12.38
N GLN A 14 -3.43 7.91 -11.66
CA GLN A 14 -2.04 8.33 -11.82
C GLN A 14 -1.33 8.38 -10.46
N GLY A 15 -0.02 8.14 -10.47
CA GLY A 15 0.82 8.25 -9.30
C GLY A 15 2.22 7.68 -9.53
N VAL A 16 3.21 8.29 -8.90
CA VAL A 16 4.62 7.85 -8.99
C VAL A 16 4.98 6.75 -8.00
N TYR A 17 4.13 6.52 -7.00
CA TYR A 17 4.33 5.53 -5.94
C TYR A 17 3.23 4.47 -5.92
N ARG A 18 3.58 3.27 -5.49
CA ARG A 18 2.62 2.18 -5.22
C ARG A 18 2.49 1.94 -3.73
N VAL A 19 1.29 1.54 -3.31
CA VAL A 19 0.97 1.31 -1.91
C VAL A 19 1.56 -0.02 -1.46
N LEU A 20 2.24 0.00 -0.32
CA LEU A 20 2.67 -1.17 0.41
C LEU A 20 1.85 -1.25 1.69
N ARG A 21 1.39 -2.46 2.01
CA ARG A 21 0.54 -2.73 3.17
C ARG A 21 1.30 -3.60 4.15
N GLU A 22 0.91 -3.47 5.41
CA GLU A 22 1.59 -4.06 6.55
C GLU A 22 3.01 -3.53 6.76
N GLY A 23 3.62 -3.98 7.86
CA GLY A 23 5.03 -3.75 8.13
C GLY A 23 5.90 -4.92 7.67
N CYS A 24 7.18 -4.83 8.01
CA CYS A 24 8.17 -5.89 7.86
C CYS A 24 8.75 -6.26 9.22
N TRP A 25 9.70 -7.20 9.25
CA TRP A 25 10.38 -7.63 10.47
C TRP A 25 11.15 -6.51 11.21
N LYS A 26 11.44 -5.38 10.53
CA LYS A 26 12.04 -4.18 11.13
C LYS A 26 11.02 -3.13 11.58
N SER A 27 9.73 -3.34 11.31
CA SER A 27 8.71 -2.32 11.52
C SER A 27 8.36 -2.12 13.00
N LEU A 28 8.04 -0.88 13.35
CA LEU A 28 7.55 -0.53 14.69
C LEU A 28 6.07 -0.93 14.83
N LYS A 29 5.58 -1.03 16.08
CA LYS A 29 4.21 -1.46 16.40
C LYS A 29 3.12 -0.67 15.65
N GLU A 30 3.34 0.61 15.40
CA GLU A 30 2.41 1.47 14.68
C GLU A 30 2.28 1.15 13.18
N ASP A 31 3.33 0.59 12.58
CA ASP A 31 3.37 0.23 11.17
C ASP A 31 2.71 -1.13 10.90
N LEU A 32 2.46 -1.92 11.95
CA LEU A 32 1.77 -3.21 11.88
C LEU A 32 0.24 -3.08 11.87
N ARG A 33 -0.29 -1.85 11.88
CA ARG A 33 -1.75 -1.63 11.83
C ARG A 33 -2.26 -1.89 10.43
N ALA A 34 -3.38 -2.60 10.32
CA ALA A 34 -4.09 -2.80 9.06
C ALA A 34 -4.49 -1.49 8.39
N SER A 35 -4.60 -0.35 9.09
CA SER A 35 -4.89 0.95 8.45
C SER A 35 -3.64 1.69 7.96
N LYS A 36 -2.43 1.29 8.35
CA LYS A 36 -1.18 1.96 7.92
C LYS A 36 -0.91 1.66 6.45
N ARG A 37 -0.59 2.70 5.68
CA ARG A 37 -0.28 2.61 4.26
C ARG A 37 1.11 3.19 4.00
N HIS A 38 2.06 2.33 3.68
CA HIS A 38 3.35 2.76 3.17
C HIS A 38 3.28 2.95 1.65
N ARG A 39 4.29 3.59 1.09
CA ARG A 39 4.41 3.79 -0.36
C ARG A 39 5.87 3.71 -0.77
N ASN A 40 6.14 3.18 -1.96
CA ASN A 40 7.47 3.20 -2.54
C ASN A 40 7.41 3.33 -4.07
N ASN A 41 8.52 3.73 -4.67
CA ASN A 41 8.63 3.80 -6.13
C ASN A 41 8.57 2.36 -6.69
N PRO A 42 7.79 2.09 -7.76
CA PRO A 42 7.68 0.75 -8.32
C PRO A 42 9.02 0.16 -8.81
N GLY A 43 10.01 1.00 -9.16
CA GLY A 43 11.35 0.56 -9.53
C GLY A 43 12.32 0.34 -8.36
N ALA A 44 11.92 0.66 -7.12
CA ALA A 44 12.79 0.52 -5.97
C ALA A 44 12.72 -0.89 -5.37
N ALA A 45 13.86 -1.59 -5.33
CA ALA A 45 14.01 -2.87 -4.66
C ALA A 45 14.40 -2.68 -3.19
N ASN A 46 13.76 -3.44 -2.29
CA ASN A 46 14.09 -3.48 -0.87
C ASN A 46 13.88 -4.91 -0.34
N GLY A 47 14.90 -5.49 0.28
CA GLY A 47 14.85 -6.85 0.83
C GLY A 47 13.87 -7.04 1.99
N THR A 48 13.26 -5.98 2.51
CA THR A 48 12.19 -6.06 3.52
C THR A 48 10.78 -6.00 2.93
N TYR A 49 10.64 -5.77 1.61
CA TYR A 49 9.35 -5.67 0.93
C TYR A 49 9.07 -6.91 0.08
N GLY A 50 7.79 -7.29 0.01
CA GLY A 50 7.28 -8.39 -0.80
C GLY A 50 5.81 -8.15 -1.16
N PHE A 51 5.16 -9.16 -1.75
CA PHE A 51 3.74 -9.11 -2.09
C PHE A 51 3.06 -10.46 -1.88
N ARG A 52 1.73 -10.43 -1.74
CA ARG A 52 0.88 -11.62 -1.74
C ARG A 52 -0.12 -11.48 -2.88
N CYS A 53 -0.25 -12.52 -3.70
CA CYS A 53 -1.23 -12.54 -4.78
C CYS A 53 -2.66 -12.57 -4.22
N ALA A 54 -3.58 -11.94 -4.93
CA ALA A 54 -5.02 -12.09 -4.77
C ALA A 54 -5.59 -12.74 -6.04
N LYS A 55 -6.78 -13.34 -5.95
CA LYS A 55 -7.54 -13.88 -7.08
C LYS A 55 -8.80 -13.04 -7.27
#